data_AF-A0A8C9WM96-F1
#
_entry.id   AF-A0A8C9WM96-F1
#
_cell.length_a   1.000
_cell.length_b   1.000
_cell.length_c   1.000
_cell.angle_alpha   90.00
_cell.angle_beta   90.00
_cell.angle_gamma   90.00
#
_symmetry.space_group_name_H-M   'P 1'
#
loop_
_entity.id
_entity.type
_entity.pdbx_description
1 polymer ?
#
loop_
_entity_poly.entity_id
_entity_poly.type
_entity_poly.pdbx_seq_one_letter_code
_entity_poly.pdbx_strand_id
1 'polypeptide(L)'
;SFFSRLVFVSIISIFIDRDPSLFAPILNFLRTKELHPRSINVHLLMHEAEFYGITPLVRKLQLCDEFDRSSCGNVLFNGYLPPPGKLCSILFQVLASCPGCVPSSLIPCVAGLGSSSPQPCLGQAVGDPGMVRIICGHHNWIAVAYAQFVVCYRVKESSGWQQVFTSPRLDWVIDRVALNAKVMGGSLGDNDKMVAVASGTEIILWAICPDGNGSEIGVFSLNVPVEALFFVGNQLIATSHTGKVGVWNAVTKHWQNQDVVPINSYDTAGSFLLLGCNNGSIYYIDVQKFPLRMKDNDLLVTELYRDPSEDAITALSVYLTPKTSDSGNWIEIAYGTSSGTVRVIVQHPETVGSGPQLFQTFSVHRSPVTKIMLSEKHLTSVCADNNHVRTWTVTRFRGMISTQPGSTPLSSFKILALEDIDGHGGCSAGTDIGPYGERDDQQVFIQRVVPDTDKVFVRFSSNGKRVCEVRSVDSTSITAFVVHECEGSSRIGSRPRRYLFTGHSNGSIQMWDLTTAIENVGKVDTTGGQCLQVLCFNF
;
A
#
# COMPACT_ATOMS: atom_id res chain seq x y z
N SER A 1 42.54 28.06 -18.18
CA SER A 1 43.64 29.02 -18.43
C SER A 1 43.30 29.96 -19.60
N PHE A 2 42.30 30.84 -19.46
CA PHE A 2 42.07 31.89 -20.46
C PHE A 2 41.30 33.09 -19.89
N PHE A 3 41.58 33.51 -18.67
CA PHE A 3 41.23 34.86 -18.18
C PHE A 3 42.22 35.23 -17.07
N SER A 4 43.44 35.55 -17.47
CA SER A 4 44.36 36.31 -16.64
C SER A 4 45.24 37.14 -17.57
N ARG A 5 44.82 38.39 -17.81
CA ARG A 5 45.71 39.49 -18.17
C ARG A 5 45.00 40.82 -17.96
N LEU A 6 45.54 41.54 -16.98
CA LEU A 6 45.40 42.97 -16.69
C LEU A 6 44.98 43.82 -17.90
N VAL A 7 43.89 44.57 -17.71
CA VAL A 7 43.76 45.93 -18.24
C VAL A 7 43.52 46.83 -17.03
N PHE A 8 44.54 47.61 -16.67
CA PHE A 8 44.46 48.66 -15.65
C PHE A 8 43.78 49.90 -16.27
N VAL A 9 42.46 50.01 -16.13
CA VAL A 9 41.72 51.27 -16.26
C VAL A 9 40.54 51.21 -15.30
N SER A 10 40.67 51.81 -14.11
CA SER A 10 39.62 52.07 -13.10
C SER A 10 38.40 51.14 -13.15
N ILE A 11 38.56 49.88 -12.70
CA ILE A 11 37.50 48.87 -12.78
C ILE A 11 36.85 48.71 -11.41
N ILE A 12 35.57 49.11 -11.32
CA ILE A 12 34.65 48.64 -10.28
C ILE A 12 34.75 47.11 -10.27
N SER A 13 35.18 46.52 -9.15
CA SER A 13 35.15 45.07 -8.99
C SER A 13 33.68 44.63 -8.91
N ILE A 14 33.06 44.36 -10.06
CA ILE A 14 31.68 43.87 -10.13
C ILE A 14 31.71 42.41 -9.66
N PHE A 15 31.24 42.20 -8.44
CA PHE A 15 31.03 40.87 -7.89
C PHE A 15 29.75 40.30 -8.52
N ILE A 16 29.89 39.35 -9.45
CA ILE A 16 28.75 38.62 -10.00
C ILE A 16 28.55 37.39 -9.12
N ASP A 17 27.62 37.51 -8.15
CA ASP A 17 27.21 36.43 -7.24
C ASP A 17 26.24 35.47 -7.94
N ARG A 18 26.71 34.80 -9.01
CA ARG A 18 25.91 33.82 -9.75
C ARG A 18 26.74 32.65 -10.24
N ASP A 19 26.08 31.50 -10.35
CA ASP A 19 26.69 30.22 -10.70
C ASP A 19 27.20 30.24 -12.16
N PRO A 20 28.54 30.17 -12.39
CA PRO A 20 29.10 30.19 -13.73
C PRO A 20 28.69 28.98 -14.58
N SER A 21 28.27 27.88 -13.96
CA SER A 21 27.83 26.66 -14.65
C SER A 21 26.46 26.82 -15.32
N LEU A 22 25.58 27.64 -14.75
CA LEU A 22 24.27 27.99 -15.32
C LEU A 22 24.34 29.17 -16.30
N PHE A 23 25.31 30.07 -16.11
CA PHE A 23 25.47 31.24 -16.97
C PHE A 23 26.09 30.91 -18.33
N ALA A 24 27.07 29.99 -18.40
CA ALA A 24 27.72 29.62 -19.66
C ALA A 24 26.74 29.12 -20.76
N PRO A 25 25.75 28.28 -20.46
CA PRO A 25 24.70 27.89 -21.41
C PRO A 25 23.82 29.06 -21.87
N ILE A 26 23.50 30.00 -20.97
CA ILE A 26 22.73 31.19 -21.30
C ILE A 26 23.50 32.06 -22.29
N LEU A 27 24.79 32.29 -22.03
CA LEU A 27 25.64 33.07 -22.93
C LEU A 27 25.79 32.40 -24.30
N ASN A 28 25.95 31.07 -24.32
CA ASN A 28 25.99 30.31 -25.57
C ASN A 28 24.68 30.44 -26.35
N PHE A 29 23.53 30.30 -25.68
CA PHE A 29 22.23 30.51 -26.30
C PHE A 29 22.08 31.93 -26.87
N LEU A 30 22.54 32.97 -26.14
CA LEU A 30 22.48 34.34 -26.63
C LEU A 30 23.32 34.52 -27.91
N ARG A 31 24.48 33.86 -28.00
CA ARG A 31 25.42 33.91 -29.13
C ARG A 31 24.99 33.09 -30.35
N THR A 32 24.59 31.84 -30.15
CA THR A 32 24.35 30.88 -31.24
C THR A 32 22.88 30.55 -31.47
N LYS A 33 21.99 30.92 -30.54
CA LYS A 33 20.58 30.48 -30.47
C LYS A 33 20.39 28.97 -30.31
N GLU A 34 21.48 28.24 -30.03
CA GLU A 34 21.47 26.80 -29.80
C GLU A 34 21.63 26.48 -28.31
N LEU A 35 20.97 25.41 -27.87
CA LEU A 35 21.01 24.93 -26.48
C LEU A 35 21.54 23.49 -26.49
N HIS A 36 22.53 23.21 -25.66
CA HIS A 36 23.08 21.87 -25.46
C HIS A 36 22.81 21.40 -24.02
N PRO A 37 21.62 20.84 -23.73
CA PRO A 37 21.17 20.60 -22.36
C PRO A 37 21.76 19.35 -21.69
N ARG A 38 22.63 18.59 -22.36
CA ARG A 38 22.99 17.21 -21.97
C ARG A 38 23.70 17.05 -20.61
N SER A 39 23.99 18.12 -19.88
CA SER A 39 24.69 18.07 -18.60
C SER A 39 24.14 19.02 -17.54
N ILE A 40 22.98 19.66 -17.75
CA ILE A 40 22.51 20.77 -16.90
C ILE A 40 21.03 20.62 -16.57
N ASN A 41 20.69 20.92 -15.32
CA ASN A 41 19.31 20.88 -14.83
C ASN A 41 18.46 21.98 -15.52
N VAL A 42 17.53 21.54 -16.38
CA VAL A 42 16.65 22.41 -17.19
C VAL A 42 15.86 23.40 -16.32
N HIS A 43 15.42 22.98 -15.14
CA HIS A 43 14.63 23.80 -14.22
C HIS A 43 15.44 24.96 -13.61
N LEU A 44 16.68 24.69 -13.19
CA LEU A 44 17.58 25.73 -12.68
C LEU A 44 17.97 26.73 -13.79
N LEU A 45 18.19 26.21 -15.00
CA LEU A 45 18.50 27.05 -16.16
C LEU A 45 17.30 27.91 -16.59
N MET A 46 16.08 27.40 -16.42
CA MET A 46 14.84 28.13 -16.71
C MET A 46 14.66 29.32 -15.76
N HIS A 47 14.84 29.12 -14.46
CA HIS A 47 14.79 30.22 -13.47
C HIS A 47 15.83 31.32 -13.77
N GLU A 48 17.03 30.92 -14.16
CA GLU A 48 18.08 31.89 -14.47
C GLU A 48 17.76 32.62 -15.80
N ALA A 49 17.18 31.95 -16.79
CA ALA A 49 16.70 32.56 -18.03
C ALA A 49 15.52 33.53 -17.82
N GLU A 50 14.62 33.23 -16.88
CA GLU A 50 13.53 34.11 -16.44
C GLU A 50 14.08 35.36 -15.76
N PHE A 51 15.06 35.19 -14.88
CA PHE A 51 15.73 36.29 -14.19
C PHE A 51 16.40 37.27 -15.18
N TYR A 52 17.08 36.78 -16.21
CA TYR A 52 17.66 37.61 -17.27
C TYR A 52 16.64 38.09 -18.32
N GLY A 53 15.36 37.73 -18.20
CA GLY A 53 14.31 38.16 -19.14
C GLY A 53 14.45 37.59 -20.55
N ILE A 54 15.13 36.45 -20.72
CA ILE A 54 15.41 35.87 -22.04
C ILE A 54 14.22 35.01 -22.49
N THR A 55 13.10 35.65 -22.85
CA THR A 55 11.83 34.99 -23.19
C THR A 55 11.95 33.84 -24.22
N PRO A 56 12.76 33.94 -25.29
CA PRO A 56 12.91 32.83 -26.24
C PRO A 56 13.58 31.60 -25.63
N LEU A 57 14.49 31.79 -24.68
CA LEU A 57 15.14 30.71 -23.94
C LEU A 57 14.16 30.07 -22.97
N VAL A 58 13.40 30.88 -22.23
CA VAL A 58 12.34 30.41 -21.32
C VAL A 58 11.33 29.55 -22.08
N ARG A 59 10.80 30.02 -23.22
CA ARG A 59 9.87 29.22 -24.04
C ARG A 59 10.49 27.92 -24.54
N LYS A 60 11.77 27.94 -24.95
CA LYS A 60 12.47 26.74 -25.43
C LYS A 60 12.70 25.74 -24.31
N LEU A 61 13.06 26.19 -23.11
CA LEU A 61 13.24 25.35 -21.93
C LEU A 61 11.91 24.81 -21.40
N GLN A 62 10.84 25.61 -21.44
CA GLN A 62 9.46 25.17 -21.16
C GLN A 62 9.04 24.06 -22.12
N LEU A 63 9.27 24.22 -23.43
CA LEU A 63 9.00 23.17 -24.40
C LEU A 63 9.86 21.92 -24.19
N CYS A 64 11.13 22.05 -23.78
CA CYS A 64 11.97 20.91 -23.42
C CYS A 64 11.45 20.20 -22.16
N ASP A 65 11.05 20.95 -21.13
CA ASP A 65 10.45 20.41 -19.90
C ASP A 65 9.10 19.74 -20.20
N GLU A 66 8.27 20.29 -21.09
CA GLU A 66 7.04 19.66 -21.59
C GLU A 66 7.30 18.41 -22.44
N PHE A 67 8.40 18.37 -23.21
CA PHE A 67 8.76 17.22 -24.04
C PHE A 67 9.33 16.05 -23.21
N ASP A 68 10.04 16.37 -22.12
CA ASP A 68 10.57 15.40 -21.15
C ASP A 68 9.51 14.98 -20.10
N ARG A 69 8.45 15.78 -19.90
CA ARG A 69 7.32 15.46 -19.02
C ARG A 69 6.21 14.76 -19.79
N SER A 70 6.15 13.43 -19.69
CA SER A 70 4.88 12.73 -19.91
C SER A 70 3.82 13.27 -18.94
N SER A 71 2.63 13.61 -19.44
CA SER A 71 1.52 14.17 -18.65
C SER A 71 1.09 13.28 -17.48
N CYS A 72 1.40 11.99 -17.56
CA CYS A 72 0.96 10.92 -16.66
C CYS A 72 2.15 10.16 -16.01
N GLY A 73 3.38 10.68 -16.11
CA GLY A 73 4.61 10.01 -15.62
C GLY A 73 5.21 9.03 -16.64
N ASN A 74 6.20 8.21 -16.23
CA ASN A 74 6.91 7.30 -17.13
C ASN A 74 6.38 5.84 -17.09
N VAL A 75 5.11 5.67 -16.73
CA VAL A 75 4.40 4.38 -16.63
C VAL A 75 3.25 4.34 -17.63
N LEU A 76 2.96 3.16 -18.16
CA LEU A 76 1.80 2.95 -19.01
C LEU A 76 0.51 3.09 -18.19
N PHE A 77 -0.32 4.06 -18.56
CA PHE A 77 -1.67 4.21 -18.05
C PHE A 77 -2.59 3.13 -18.62
N ASN A 78 -3.27 2.38 -17.75
CA ASN A 78 -4.05 1.20 -18.15
C ASN A 78 -5.57 1.39 -18.01
N GLY A 79 -6.04 2.30 -17.16
CA GLY A 79 -7.46 2.47 -16.96
C GLY A 79 -7.86 3.58 -15.99
N TYR A 80 -9.10 4.04 -16.18
CA TYR A 80 -9.78 5.02 -15.35
C TYR A 80 -11.13 4.45 -14.90
N LEU A 81 -11.37 4.40 -13.60
CA LEU A 81 -12.68 4.10 -13.03
C LEU A 81 -13.28 5.41 -12.51
N PRO A 82 -14.39 5.89 -13.10
CA PRO A 82 -15.00 7.14 -12.66
C PRO A 82 -15.56 7.01 -11.25
N PRO A 83 -15.74 8.14 -10.54
CA PRO A 83 -16.42 8.14 -9.25
C PRO A 83 -17.78 7.47 -9.34
N PRO A 84 -18.20 6.66 -8.34
CA PRO A 84 -19.45 5.92 -8.38
C PRO A 84 -20.64 6.89 -8.43
N GLY A 85 -21.22 7.05 -9.61
CA GLY A 85 -22.39 7.89 -9.82
C GLY A 85 -23.64 7.22 -9.26
N LYS A 86 -24.06 7.59 -8.04
CA LYS A 86 -25.46 7.45 -7.54
C LYS A 86 -25.77 8.01 -6.14
N LEU A 87 -24.80 8.51 -5.37
CA LEU A 87 -25.08 9.10 -4.04
C LEU A 87 -24.87 10.63 -3.94
N CYS A 88 -24.18 11.24 -4.90
CA CYS A 88 -23.89 12.69 -4.87
C CYS A 88 -25.01 13.56 -5.47
N SER A 89 -25.84 13.02 -6.37
CA SER A 89 -26.87 13.81 -7.06
C SER A 89 -28.03 14.24 -6.17
N ILE A 90 -28.41 13.45 -5.16
CA ILE A 90 -29.53 13.78 -4.26
C ILE A 90 -29.13 14.91 -3.29
N LEU A 91 -27.89 14.92 -2.81
CA LEU A 91 -27.39 16.00 -1.94
C LEU A 91 -27.17 17.31 -2.72
N PHE A 92 -26.62 17.24 -3.94
CA PHE A 92 -26.42 18.42 -4.77
C PHE A 92 -27.73 19.02 -5.30
N GLN A 93 -28.74 18.20 -5.66
CA GLN A 93 -30.03 18.74 -6.09
C GLN A 93 -30.82 19.38 -4.95
N VAL A 94 -30.76 18.85 -3.73
CA VAL A 94 -31.45 19.46 -2.58
C VAL A 94 -30.77 20.77 -2.14
N LEU A 95 -29.44 20.88 -2.25
CA LEU A 95 -28.71 22.11 -1.93
C LEU A 95 -28.77 23.17 -3.05
N ALA A 96 -28.93 22.77 -4.32
CA ALA A 96 -28.94 23.69 -5.46
C ALA A 96 -30.34 24.23 -5.84
N SER A 97 -31.43 23.74 -5.23
CA SER A 97 -32.80 24.07 -5.67
C SER A 97 -33.51 25.21 -4.94
N CYS A 98 -32.90 25.88 -3.95
CA CYS A 98 -33.56 27.00 -3.25
C CYS A 98 -32.56 28.07 -2.74
N PRO A 99 -32.27 29.15 -3.48
CA PRO A 99 -31.68 30.33 -2.88
C PRO A 99 -32.77 31.10 -2.12
N GLY A 100 -32.90 30.87 -0.80
CA GLY A 100 -33.64 31.78 0.08
C GLY A 100 -34.72 31.21 1.01
N CYS A 101 -34.82 29.90 1.23
CA CYS A 101 -35.81 29.36 2.18
C CYS A 101 -35.17 28.95 3.51
N VAL A 102 -35.48 29.68 4.56
CA VAL A 102 -35.14 29.37 5.96
C VAL A 102 -36.05 28.21 6.42
N PRO A 103 -35.55 27.04 6.86
CA PRO A 103 -36.43 26.00 7.36
C PRO A 103 -36.78 26.27 8.81
N SER A 104 -37.92 26.93 9.02
CA SER A 104 -38.64 26.84 10.28
C SER A 104 -39.55 25.62 10.22
N SER A 105 -39.42 24.74 11.22
CA SER A 105 -40.39 23.72 11.64
C SER A 105 -40.83 22.67 10.62
N LEU A 106 -40.49 21.40 10.87
CA LEU A 106 -41.45 20.28 10.82
C LEU A 106 -40.81 19.05 11.48
N ILE A 107 -40.97 18.99 12.81
CA ILE A 107 -41.04 17.75 13.57
C ILE A 107 -42.53 17.39 13.65
N PRO A 108 -42.89 16.09 13.61
CA PRO A 108 -43.75 15.61 14.69
C PRO A 108 -43.12 14.44 15.44
N CYS A 109 -42.94 14.67 16.75
CA CYS A 109 -42.72 13.65 17.75
C CYS A 109 -44.02 12.86 17.96
N VAL A 110 -43.92 11.56 18.18
CA VAL A 110 -44.90 10.86 19.02
C VAL A 110 -44.12 10.15 20.13
N ALA A 111 -44.54 10.43 21.35
CA ALA A 111 -43.85 10.15 22.60
C ALA A 111 -43.94 8.68 23.04
N GLY A 112 -42.91 8.21 23.72
CA GLY A 112 -42.91 7.09 24.66
C GLY A 112 -41.82 7.33 25.70
N LEU A 113 -42.21 7.60 26.95
CA LEU A 113 -41.34 7.97 28.07
C LEU A 113 -40.38 6.85 28.48
N GLY A 114 -39.12 7.19 28.77
CA GLY A 114 -38.17 6.33 29.48
C GLY A 114 -36.74 6.87 29.44
N SER A 115 -36.33 7.51 30.53
CA SER A 115 -35.06 8.21 30.76
C SER A 115 -33.78 7.38 30.64
N SER A 116 -32.80 7.84 29.85
CA SER A 116 -31.40 8.09 30.25
C SER A 116 -30.54 8.39 29.01
N SER A 117 -29.79 9.48 29.07
CA SER A 117 -28.89 9.99 28.02
C SER A 117 -27.70 9.06 27.73
N PRO A 118 -27.20 9.09 26.49
CA PRO A 118 -25.77 9.30 26.30
C PRO A 118 -25.49 10.52 25.40
N GLN A 119 -24.48 11.31 25.77
CA GLN A 119 -23.98 12.44 25.01
C GLN A 119 -23.49 12.02 23.62
N PRO A 120 -23.74 12.80 22.55
CA PRO A 120 -23.05 12.60 21.27
C PRO A 120 -21.61 13.10 21.38
N CYS A 121 -20.65 12.21 21.09
CA CYS A 121 -19.24 12.52 20.96
C CYS A 121 -19.03 13.61 19.89
N LEU A 122 -18.24 14.63 20.24
CA LEU A 122 -17.88 15.76 19.39
C LEU A 122 -17.26 15.29 18.07
N GLY A 123 -17.80 15.82 16.96
CA GLY A 123 -17.50 15.40 15.59
C GLY A 123 -16.05 15.61 15.17
N GLN A 124 -15.44 14.52 14.72
CA GLN A 124 -14.31 14.58 13.78
C GLN A 124 -14.83 15.18 12.47
N ALA A 125 -14.09 16.15 11.91
CA ALA A 125 -14.33 16.65 10.56
C ALA A 125 -14.21 15.46 9.58
N VAL A 126 -15.36 15.01 9.07
CA VAL A 126 -15.42 13.96 8.05
C VAL A 126 -14.83 14.57 6.78
N GLY A 127 -13.66 14.08 6.35
CA GLY A 127 -13.10 14.40 5.04
C GLY A 127 -14.11 14.10 3.92
N ASP A 128 -13.91 14.66 2.72
CA ASP A 128 -14.88 14.56 1.62
C ASP A 128 -15.42 13.12 1.48
N PRO A 129 -16.73 12.88 1.70
CA PRO A 129 -17.28 11.53 1.68
C PRO A 129 -17.12 10.84 0.32
N GLY A 130 -16.83 11.60 -0.74
CA GLY A 130 -16.53 11.10 -2.08
C GLY A 130 -15.08 10.69 -2.32
N MET A 131 -14.13 10.98 -1.42
CA MET A 131 -12.73 10.64 -1.63
C MET A 131 -12.46 9.14 -1.44
N VAL A 132 -11.54 8.58 -2.23
CA VAL A 132 -11.08 7.20 -2.02
C VAL A 132 -10.18 7.14 -0.79
N ARG A 133 -10.50 6.28 0.18
CA ARG A 133 -9.73 6.11 1.43
C ARG A 133 -8.90 4.84 1.45
N ILE A 134 -9.42 3.73 0.95
CA ILE A 134 -8.76 2.43 1.01
C ILE A 134 -9.00 1.69 -0.30
N ILE A 135 -7.96 1.07 -0.84
CA ILE A 135 -8.07 0.13 -1.96
C ILE A 135 -7.43 -1.19 -1.51
N CYS A 136 -8.17 -2.29 -1.60
CA CYS A 136 -7.61 -3.62 -1.41
C CYS A 136 -7.88 -4.49 -2.64
N GLY A 137 -6.87 -5.26 -3.06
CA GLY A 137 -6.97 -6.17 -4.19
C GLY A 137 -6.99 -7.62 -3.73
N HIS A 138 -7.69 -8.47 -4.47
CA HIS A 138 -7.60 -9.91 -4.30
C HIS A 138 -7.95 -10.62 -5.63
N HIS A 139 -7.00 -11.38 -6.18
CA HIS A 139 -7.12 -11.99 -7.51
C HIS A 139 -7.51 -10.95 -8.58
N ASN A 140 -8.60 -11.16 -9.30
CA ASN A 140 -9.09 -10.28 -10.35
C ASN A 140 -10.11 -9.25 -9.84
N TRP A 141 -10.09 -8.94 -8.54
CA TRP A 141 -11.00 -8.01 -7.89
C TRP A 141 -10.25 -6.93 -7.12
N ILE A 142 -10.88 -5.77 -7.01
CA ILE A 142 -10.53 -4.74 -6.04
C ILE A 142 -11.77 -4.31 -5.27
N ALA A 143 -11.61 -3.97 -4.00
CA ALA A 143 -12.60 -3.25 -3.21
C ALA A 143 -12.06 -1.87 -2.86
N VAL A 144 -12.90 -0.86 -3.05
CA VAL A 144 -12.57 0.56 -2.87
C VAL A 144 -13.50 1.11 -1.81
N ALA A 145 -12.97 1.47 -0.65
CA ALA A 145 -13.74 2.15 0.38
C ALA A 145 -13.59 3.66 0.29
N TYR A 146 -14.74 4.31 0.35
CA TYR A 146 -14.92 5.74 0.57
C TYR A 146 -15.15 5.97 2.06
N ALA A 147 -15.57 7.17 2.46
CA ALA A 147 -15.87 7.43 3.86
C ALA A 147 -16.91 6.46 4.43
N GLN A 148 -18.05 6.25 3.74
CA GLN A 148 -19.22 5.59 4.32
C GLN A 148 -19.75 4.41 3.49
N PHE A 149 -19.05 3.98 2.45
CA PHE A 149 -19.48 2.85 1.63
C PHE A 149 -18.29 2.23 0.91
N VAL A 150 -18.45 0.97 0.49
CA VAL A 150 -17.45 0.22 -0.28
C VAL A 150 -18.01 -0.17 -1.65
N VAL A 151 -17.17 -0.11 -2.68
CA VAL A 151 -17.48 -0.51 -4.04
C VAL A 151 -16.50 -1.59 -4.48
N CYS A 152 -17.01 -2.73 -4.96
CA CYS A 152 -16.18 -3.81 -5.49
C CYS A 152 -16.20 -3.80 -7.00
N TYR A 153 -15.02 -3.90 -7.60
CA TYR A 153 -14.81 -4.03 -9.04
C TYR A 153 -14.16 -5.37 -9.37
N ARG A 154 -14.47 -5.88 -10.56
CA ARG A 154 -13.87 -7.11 -11.10
C ARG A 154 -13.40 -6.87 -12.52
N VAL A 155 -12.19 -7.33 -12.85
CA VAL A 155 -11.75 -7.39 -14.25
C VAL A 155 -12.34 -8.63 -14.94
N LYS A 156 -12.94 -8.42 -16.11
CA LYS A 156 -13.42 -9.48 -17.02
C LYS A 156 -12.62 -9.39 -18.33
N GLU A 157 -12.28 -10.54 -18.90
CA GLU A 157 -11.48 -10.60 -20.14
C GLU A 157 -12.11 -9.83 -21.31
N SER A 158 -13.43 -9.90 -21.47
CA SER A 158 -14.14 -9.33 -22.63
C SER A 158 -14.47 -7.84 -22.47
N SER A 159 -14.54 -7.33 -21.25
CA SER A 159 -15.14 -6.02 -20.97
C SER A 159 -14.34 -5.16 -19.99
N GLY A 160 -13.15 -5.60 -19.58
CA GLY A 160 -12.29 -4.88 -18.66
C GLY A 160 -12.88 -4.82 -17.24
N TRP A 161 -12.53 -3.77 -16.51
CA TRP A 161 -12.99 -3.56 -15.14
C TRP A 161 -14.46 -3.15 -15.09
N GLN A 162 -15.24 -3.82 -14.25
CA GLN A 162 -16.65 -3.55 -14.04
C GLN A 162 -16.96 -3.40 -12.56
N GLN A 163 -17.79 -2.41 -12.23
CA GLN A 163 -18.40 -2.33 -10.91
C GLN A 163 -19.36 -3.51 -10.74
N VAL A 164 -19.20 -4.27 -9.65
CA VAL A 164 -20.02 -5.45 -9.36
C VAL A 164 -20.85 -5.27 -8.11
N PHE A 165 -20.37 -4.56 -7.08
CA PHE A 165 -21.12 -4.38 -5.84
C PHE A 165 -20.91 -2.99 -5.27
N THR A 166 -21.93 -2.46 -4.59
CA THR A 166 -21.86 -1.23 -3.80
C THR A 166 -22.63 -1.47 -2.52
N SER A 167 -21.99 -1.27 -1.37
CA SER A 167 -22.67 -1.40 -0.09
C SER A 167 -23.70 -0.28 0.10
N PRO A 168 -24.70 -0.47 0.98
CA PRO A 168 -25.43 0.65 1.56
C PRO A 168 -24.47 1.68 2.16
N ARG A 169 -24.94 2.93 2.27
CA ARG A 169 -24.22 3.97 3.00
C ARG A 169 -24.33 3.69 4.50
N LEU A 170 -23.20 3.69 5.18
CA LEU A 170 -23.06 3.47 6.60
C LEU A 170 -23.09 4.80 7.36
N ASP A 171 -23.48 4.75 8.63
CA ASP A 171 -23.51 5.93 9.50
C ASP A 171 -22.11 6.31 10.00
N TRP A 172 -21.14 5.40 9.88
CA TRP A 172 -19.76 5.56 10.35
C TRP A 172 -18.73 5.50 9.23
N VAL A 173 -17.51 5.94 9.55
CA VAL A 173 -16.40 6.02 8.61
C VAL A 173 -15.69 4.67 8.53
N ILE A 174 -15.50 4.13 7.32
CA ILE A 174 -14.80 2.86 7.12
C ILE A 174 -13.30 3.04 7.39
N ASP A 175 -12.78 2.21 8.30
CA ASP A 175 -11.37 2.20 8.70
C ASP A 175 -10.62 0.98 8.16
N ARG A 176 -11.31 -0.14 7.90
CA ARG A 176 -10.71 -1.38 7.38
C ARG A 176 -11.58 -2.00 6.30
N VAL A 177 -10.93 -2.66 5.33
CA VAL A 177 -11.60 -3.42 4.26
C VAL A 177 -10.87 -4.73 4.05
N ALA A 178 -11.62 -5.83 3.95
CA ALA A 178 -11.10 -7.13 3.56
C ALA A 178 -11.91 -7.66 2.37
N LEU A 179 -11.22 -8.21 1.36
CA LEU A 179 -11.83 -8.79 0.17
C LEU A 179 -11.38 -10.24 0.01
N ASN A 180 -12.34 -11.16 -0.08
CA ASN A 180 -12.09 -12.53 -0.49
C ASN A 180 -12.78 -12.81 -1.82
N ALA A 181 -11.95 -13.07 -2.82
CA ALA A 181 -12.34 -13.39 -4.18
C ALA A 181 -12.09 -14.86 -4.58
N LYS A 182 -11.64 -15.72 -3.66
CA LYS A 182 -11.32 -17.14 -3.91
C LYS A 182 -11.85 -18.02 -2.79
N VAL A 183 -12.93 -18.74 -3.09
CA VAL A 183 -13.43 -19.80 -2.22
C VAL A 183 -13.07 -21.13 -2.86
N MET A 184 -11.99 -21.75 -2.37
CA MET A 184 -11.66 -23.13 -2.73
C MET A 184 -12.63 -24.07 -2.00
N GLY A 185 -13.49 -24.78 -2.74
CA GLY A 185 -14.28 -25.91 -2.23
C GLY A 185 -15.42 -25.59 -1.25
N GLY A 186 -16.17 -24.49 -1.46
CA GLY A 186 -17.16 -24.00 -0.50
C GLY A 186 -18.47 -24.78 -0.41
N SER A 187 -18.86 -25.10 0.81
CA SER A 187 -20.21 -25.53 1.26
C SER A 187 -21.30 -24.44 1.11
N LEU A 188 -21.03 -23.36 0.36
CA LEU A 188 -21.89 -22.18 0.17
C LEU A 188 -22.40 -21.98 -1.28
N GLY A 189 -22.04 -22.87 -2.21
CA GLY A 189 -22.39 -22.73 -3.63
C GLY A 189 -21.74 -21.52 -4.30
N ASP A 190 -22.24 -21.08 -5.46
CA ASP A 190 -21.70 -19.99 -6.31
C ASP A 190 -21.59 -18.58 -5.65
N ASN A 191 -21.95 -18.41 -4.38
CA ASN A 191 -21.88 -17.13 -3.63
C ASN A 191 -20.49 -16.93 -2.98
N ASP A 192 -19.46 -16.98 -3.81
CA ASP A 192 -18.06 -17.24 -3.42
C ASP A 192 -17.18 -15.99 -3.25
N LYS A 193 -17.78 -14.81 -3.14
CA LYS A 193 -17.06 -13.55 -3.07
C LYS A 193 -17.56 -12.78 -1.86
N MET A 194 -16.66 -12.37 -0.99
CA MET A 194 -17.02 -11.71 0.25
C MET A 194 -16.23 -10.42 0.40
N VAL A 195 -16.91 -9.39 0.91
CA VAL A 195 -16.27 -8.15 1.31
C VAL A 195 -16.68 -7.85 2.75
N ALA A 196 -15.71 -7.48 3.57
CA ALA A 196 -15.95 -7.04 4.93
C ALA A 196 -15.40 -5.63 5.12
N VAL A 197 -16.08 -4.84 5.93
CA VAL A 197 -15.58 -3.53 6.37
C VAL A 197 -15.69 -3.42 7.88
N ALA A 198 -14.83 -2.62 8.49
CA ALA A 198 -14.88 -2.33 9.92
C ALA A 198 -14.67 -0.86 10.23
N SER A 199 -15.24 -0.42 11.35
CA SER A 199 -15.09 0.91 11.95
C SER A 199 -15.17 0.79 13.46
N GLY A 200 -14.19 1.34 14.16
CA GLY A 200 -14.10 1.16 15.62
C GLY A 200 -14.15 -0.33 15.98
N THR A 201 -15.22 -0.77 16.65
CA THR A 201 -15.41 -2.17 17.08
C THR A 201 -16.29 -3.00 16.15
N GLU A 202 -17.03 -2.34 15.26
CA GLU A 202 -18.07 -2.96 14.42
C GLU A 202 -17.50 -3.49 13.11
N ILE A 203 -18.02 -4.63 12.67
CA ILE A 203 -17.62 -5.31 11.44
C ILE A 203 -18.89 -5.69 10.70
N ILE A 204 -18.96 -5.43 9.40
CA ILE A 204 -20.03 -5.91 8.54
C ILE A 204 -19.43 -6.76 7.43
N LEU A 205 -20.05 -7.91 7.18
CA LEU A 205 -19.64 -8.86 6.15
C LEU A 205 -20.78 -9.04 5.14
N TRP A 206 -20.47 -8.89 3.85
CA TRP A 206 -21.38 -9.15 2.75
C TRP A 206 -20.86 -10.28 1.86
N ALA A 207 -21.78 -11.10 1.36
CA ALA A 207 -21.56 -11.93 0.18
C ALA A 207 -21.94 -11.13 -1.08
N ILE A 208 -21.10 -11.20 -2.11
CA ILE A 208 -21.34 -10.61 -3.41
C ILE A 208 -21.88 -11.71 -4.32
N CYS A 209 -23.13 -11.54 -4.76
CA CYS A 209 -23.84 -12.49 -5.60
C CYS A 209 -23.39 -12.35 -7.07
N PRO A 210 -23.48 -13.43 -7.87
CA PRO A 210 -23.08 -13.42 -9.28
C PRO A 210 -23.85 -12.43 -10.16
N ASP A 211 -25.07 -12.08 -9.76
CA ASP A 211 -25.95 -11.10 -10.43
C ASP A 211 -25.51 -9.65 -10.21
N GLY A 212 -24.47 -9.41 -9.40
CA GLY A 212 -23.99 -8.07 -9.05
C GLY A 212 -24.78 -7.43 -7.90
N ASN A 213 -25.62 -8.19 -7.21
CA ASN A 213 -26.19 -7.74 -5.94
C ASN A 213 -25.33 -8.22 -4.76
N GLY A 214 -25.53 -7.66 -3.57
CA GLY A 214 -24.91 -8.17 -2.35
C GLY A 214 -25.93 -8.53 -1.30
N SER A 215 -25.61 -9.54 -0.49
CA SER A 215 -26.39 -9.93 0.68
C SER A 215 -25.54 -9.77 1.94
N GLU A 216 -26.13 -9.19 2.98
CA GLU A 216 -25.48 -9.10 4.28
C GLU A 216 -25.44 -10.49 4.91
N ILE A 217 -24.24 -10.94 5.28
CA ILE A 217 -24.03 -12.17 6.05
C ILE A 217 -24.27 -11.89 7.54
N GLY A 218 -23.79 -10.75 8.03
CA GLY A 218 -24.05 -10.29 9.38
C GLY A 218 -23.19 -9.12 9.82
N VAL A 219 -23.59 -8.56 10.96
CA VAL A 219 -22.87 -7.54 11.71
C VAL A 219 -22.27 -8.19 12.95
N PHE A 220 -20.99 -7.93 13.19
CA PHE A 220 -20.21 -8.50 14.29
C PHE A 220 -19.51 -7.40 15.08
N SER A 221 -19.06 -7.73 16.28
CA SER A 221 -18.27 -6.84 17.12
C SER A 221 -17.07 -7.58 17.68
N LEU A 222 -15.88 -6.99 17.55
CA LEU A 222 -14.68 -7.47 18.24
C LEU A 222 -14.66 -7.03 19.72
N ASN A 223 -15.58 -6.14 20.11
CA ASN A 223 -15.69 -5.50 21.44
C ASN A 223 -14.50 -4.61 21.83
N VAL A 224 -13.51 -4.48 20.94
CA VAL A 224 -12.34 -3.59 21.02
C VAL A 224 -12.06 -3.06 19.61
N PRO A 225 -11.31 -1.95 19.45
CA PRO A 225 -11.03 -1.40 18.14
C PRO A 225 -10.36 -2.41 17.19
N VAL A 226 -10.89 -2.52 15.97
CA VAL A 226 -10.41 -3.41 14.92
C VAL A 226 -9.23 -2.75 14.20
N GLU A 227 -8.05 -3.33 14.37
CA GLU A 227 -6.82 -2.80 13.78
C GLU A 227 -6.34 -3.58 12.56
N ALA A 228 -6.76 -4.83 12.41
CA ALA A 228 -6.59 -5.55 11.17
C ALA A 228 -7.86 -6.32 10.85
N LEU A 229 -8.19 -6.36 9.56
CA LEU A 229 -9.31 -7.10 9.01
C LEU A 229 -8.84 -7.76 7.71
N PHE A 230 -8.85 -9.08 7.64
CA PHE A 230 -8.36 -9.82 6.48
C PHE A 230 -8.95 -11.23 6.45
N PHE A 231 -8.80 -11.91 5.31
CA PHE A 231 -9.23 -13.30 5.17
C PHE A 231 -8.03 -14.26 5.24
N VAL A 232 -8.23 -15.41 5.89
CA VAL A 232 -7.32 -16.56 5.81
C VAL A 232 -8.10 -17.75 5.26
N GLY A 233 -7.85 -18.09 4.00
CA GLY A 233 -8.75 -18.94 3.24
C GLY A 233 -10.14 -18.30 3.17
N ASN A 234 -11.15 -18.97 3.71
CA ASN A 234 -12.53 -18.48 3.74
C ASN A 234 -12.92 -17.82 5.07
N GLN A 235 -12.05 -17.85 6.07
CA GLN A 235 -12.34 -17.31 7.39
C GLN A 235 -12.03 -15.82 7.43
N LEU A 236 -12.95 -14.99 7.95
CA LEU A 236 -12.68 -13.58 8.20
C LEU A 236 -12.01 -13.47 9.58
N ILE A 237 -10.90 -12.76 9.64
CA ILE A 237 -10.13 -12.51 10.85
C ILE A 237 -10.16 -11.03 11.15
N ALA A 238 -10.41 -10.67 12.41
CA ALA A 238 -10.20 -9.35 12.96
C ALA A 238 -9.22 -9.43 14.14
N THR A 239 -8.28 -8.50 14.23
CA THR A 239 -7.33 -8.44 15.35
C THR A 239 -7.24 -7.04 15.95
N SER A 240 -6.79 -6.99 17.20
CA SER A 240 -6.57 -5.75 17.94
C SER A 240 -5.32 -5.83 18.82
N HIS A 241 -4.55 -4.74 18.89
CA HIS A 241 -3.43 -4.58 19.81
C HIS A 241 -3.79 -4.78 21.27
N THR A 242 -5.06 -4.66 21.65
CA THR A 242 -5.49 -4.90 23.04
C THR A 242 -5.44 -6.38 23.44
N GLY A 243 -5.12 -7.28 22.50
CA GLY A 243 -5.04 -8.72 22.75
C GLY A 243 -6.37 -9.42 22.49
N LYS A 244 -7.04 -9.11 21.38
CA LYS A 244 -8.22 -9.86 20.92
C LYS A 244 -8.07 -10.30 19.47
N VAL A 245 -8.57 -11.50 19.20
CA VAL A 245 -8.79 -12.03 17.85
C VAL A 245 -10.27 -12.39 17.71
N GLY A 246 -10.88 -11.95 16.62
CA GLY A 246 -12.21 -12.35 16.18
C GLY A 246 -12.09 -13.20 14.92
N VAL A 247 -12.78 -14.34 14.89
CA VAL A 247 -12.83 -15.21 13.72
C VAL A 247 -14.27 -15.49 13.33
N TRP A 248 -14.63 -15.12 12.11
CA TRP A 248 -15.83 -15.63 11.46
C TRP A 248 -15.50 -16.91 10.72
N ASN A 249 -16.21 -17.98 11.04
CA ASN A 249 -16.07 -19.24 10.36
C ASN A 249 -17.11 -19.37 9.23
N ALA A 250 -16.64 -19.47 7.99
CA ALA A 250 -17.48 -19.58 6.79
C ALA A 250 -18.30 -20.87 6.72
N VAL A 251 -17.82 -21.96 7.34
CA VAL A 251 -18.49 -23.26 7.35
C VAL A 251 -19.59 -23.29 8.40
N THR A 252 -19.30 -22.86 9.63
CA THR A 252 -20.29 -22.88 10.72
C THR A 252 -21.14 -21.63 10.80
N LYS A 253 -20.79 -20.58 10.05
CA LYS A 253 -21.45 -19.26 10.06
C LYS A 253 -21.48 -18.60 11.43
N HIS A 254 -20.43 -18.84 12.21
CA HIS A 254 -20.33 -18.34 13.58
C HIS A 254 -19.17 -17.36 13.73
N TRP A 255 -19.43 -16.27 14.46
CA TRP A 255 -18.42 -15.30 14.88
C TRP A 255 -17.96 -15.62 16.30
N GLN A 256 -16.64 -15.69 16.49
CA GLN A 256 -16.04 -15.99 17.79
C GLN A 256 -14.94 -14.99 18.13
N ASN A 257 -15.04 -14.38 19.32
CA ASN A 257 -13.98 -13.56 19.91
C ASN A 257 -13.17 -14.40 20.90
N GLN A 258 -11.86 -14.18 20.95
CA GLN A 258 -10.97 -14.77 21.93
C GLN A 258 -9.93 -13.77 22.40
N ASP A 259 -9.66 -13.80 23.71
CA ASP A 259 -8.58 -13.07 24.33
C ASP A 259 -7.24 -13.78 24.08
N VAL A 260 -6.25 -13.00 23.66
CA VAL A 260 -4.88 -13.42 23.42
C VAL A 260 -3.91 -12.40 24.01
N VAL A 261 -2.62 -12.69 23.96
CA VAL A 261 -1.60 -11.69 24.31
C VAL A 261 -1.67 -10.51 23.32
N PRO A 262 -1.55 -9.24 23.78
CA PRO A 262 -1.52 -8.07 22.91
C PRO A 262 -0.69 -8.25 21.64
N ILE A 263 -1.34 -8.03 20.49
CA ILE A 263 -0.83 -8.34 19.16
C ILE A 263 -0.19 -7.10 18.56
N ASN A 264 1.07 -7.18 18.16
CA ASN A 264 1.78 -6.07 17.52
C ASN A 264 2.01 -6.31 16.02
N SER A 265 2.04 -7.57 15.59
CA SER A 265 2.21 -7.94 14.19
C SER A 265 1.55 -9.28 13.89
N TYR A 266 1.28 -9.55 12.63
CA TYR A 266 0.72 -10.83 12.19
C TYR A 266 1.22 -11.15 10.77
N ASP A 267 1.20 -12.44 10.42
CA ASP A 267 1.33 -12.92 9.05
C ASP A 267 0.64 -14.27 8.90
N THR A 268 0.48 -14.75 7.67
CA THR A 268 -0.28 -15.95 7.35
C THR A 268 0.57 -16.95 6.58
N ALA A 269 0.37 -18.23 6.87
CA ALA A 269 1.09 -19.34 6.25
C ALA A 269 0.12 -20.48 5.97
N GLY A 270 -0.50 -20.48 4.78
CA GLY A 270 -1.57 -21.42 4.46
C GLY A 270 -2.79 -21.17 5.35
N SER A 271 -3.13 -22.12 6.23
CA SER A 271 -4.21 -21.98 7.22
C SER A 271 -3.73 -21.45 8.58
N PHE A 272 -2.43 -21.26 8.77
CA PHE A 272 -1.90 -20.78 10.03
C PHE A 272 -1.89 -19.26 10.04
N LEU A 273 -2.48 -18.68 11.08
CA LEU A 273 -2.32 -17.28 11.45
C LEU A 273 -1.22 -17.20 12.51
N LEU A 274 -0.15 -16.47 12.24
CA LEU A 274 0.91 -16.21 13.21
C LEU A 274 0.74 -14.80 13.78
N LEU A 275 0.96 -14.67 15.09
CA LEU A 275 0.78 -13.44 15.85
C LEU A 275 2.08 -13.13 16.60
N GLY A 276 2.71 -12.00 16.27
CA GLY A 276 3.80 -11.43 17.04
C GLY A 276 3.25 -10.57 18.16
N CYS A 277 3.58 -10.91 19.40
CA CYS A 277 2.98 -10.30 20.58
C CYS A 277 3.93 -9.37 21.34
N ASN A 278 3.35 -8.57 22.24
CA ASN A 278 4.09 -7.59 23.03
C ASN A 278 5.07 -8.19 24.05
N ASN A 279 4.90 -9.46 24.41
CA ASN A 279 5.70 -10.19 25.40
C ASN A 279 6.91 -10.92 24.78
N GLY A 280 7.22 -10.63 23.52
CA GLY A 280 8.28 -11.25 22.73
C GLY A 280 7.96 -12.65 22.20
N SER A 281 6.74 -13.16 22.41
CA SER A 281 6.34 -14.46 21.88
C SER A 281 5.70 -14.34 20.49
N ILE A 282 5.89 -15.37 19.68
CA ILE A 282 5.18 -15.62 18.43
C ILE A 282 4.22 -16.76 18.69
N TYR A 283 2.91 -16.51 18.56
CA TYR A 283 1.87 -17.53 18.66
C TYR A 283 1.37 -17.91 17.27
N TYR A 284 0.76 -19.09 17.14
CA TYR A 284 0.04 -19.48 15.93
C TYR A 284 -1.33 -20.08 16.24
N ILE A 285 -2.24 -19.92 15.29
CA ILE A 285 -3.61 -20.43 15.29
C ILE A 285 -3.86 -21.11 13.94
N ASP A 286 -4.29 -22.37 13.93
CA ASP A 286 -4.71 -23.05 12.70
C ASP A 286 -6.19 -22.73 12.42
N VAL A 287 -6.47 -21.77 11.54
CA VAL A 287 -7.83 -21.29 11.30
C VAL A 287 -8.70 -22.26 10.48
N GLN A 288 -8.09 -23.26 9.81
CA GLN A 288 -8.82 -24.30 9.09
C GLN A 288 -9.18 -25.46 10.03
N LYS A 289 -8.23 -25.86 10.88
CA LYS A 289 -8.54 -26.74 12.01
C LYS A 289 -9.19 -25.89 13.09
N PHE A 290 -10.41 -25.49 12.77
CA PHE A 290 -11.34 -24.86 13.68
C PHE A 290 -12.19 -25.90 14.45
N PRO A 291 -11.66 -26.92 15.18
CA PRO A 291 -12.44 -27.51 16.24
C PRO A 291 -12.12 -26.77 17.52
N LEU A 292 -13.14 -26.08 18.02
CA LEU A 292 -13.51 -26.03 19.43
C LEU A 292 -12.61 -26.92 20.28
N ARG A 293 -11.89 -26.35 21.26
CA ARG A 293 -11.43 -27.19 22.38
C ARG A 293 -12.65 -27.94 22.88
N MET A 294 -12.61 -29.27 22.95
CA MET A 294 -13.80 -30.12 23.19
C MET A 294 -14.59 -29.81 24.48
N LYS A 295 -14.13 -28.86 25.30
CA LYS A 295 -14.76 -28.43 26.55
C LYS A 295 -15.30 -27.00 26.52
N ASP A 296 -14.63 -26.05 25.86
CA ASP A 296 -14.85 -24.61 26.08
C ASP A 296 -15.03 -23.79 24.80
N ASN A 297 -15.05 -24.43 23.61
CA ASN A 297 -15.21 -23.77 22.31
C ASN A 297 -14.10 -22.78 21.90
N ASP A 298 -13.07 -22.53 22.71
CA ASP A 298 -11.95 -21.61 22.40
C ASP A 298 -11.04 -22.07 21.26
N LEU A 299 -10.39 -21.12 20.55
CA LEU A 299 -9.35 -21.42 19.57
C LEU A 299 -8.10 -21.94 20.30
N LEU A 300 -7.43 -22.91 19.68
CA LEU A 300 -6.15 -23.39 20.14
C LEU A 300 -5.03 -22.41 19.74
N VAL A 301 -4.62 -21.58 20.69
CA VAL A 301 -3.48 -20.67 20.56
C VAL A 301 -2.24 -21.35 21.11
N THR A 302 -1.23 -21.55 20.27
CA THR A 302 0.01 -22.25 20.65
C THR A 302 1.21 -21.33 20.50
N GLU A 303 2.07 -21.27 21.52
CA GLU A 303 3.35 -20.55 21.43
C GLU A 303 4.30 -21.31 20.50
N LEU A 304 4.77 -20.62 19.45
CA LEU A 304 5.70 -21.17 18.48
C LEU A 304 7.15 -20.91 18.88
N TYR A 305 7.44 -19.68 19.29
CA TYR A 305 8.79 -19.19 19.55
C TYR A 305 8.73 -18.00 20.51
N ARG A 306 9.83 -17.76 21.23
CA ARG A 306 9.99 -16.58 22.08
C ARG A 306 11.32 -15.90 21.84
N ASP A 307 11.26 -14.58 21.68
CA ASP A 307 12.44 -13.73 21.51
C ASP A 307 13.42 -13.92 22.67
N PRO A 308 14.72 -14.16 22.41
CA PRO A 308 15.71 -14.35 23.47
C PRO A 308 15.91 -13.13 24.36
N SER A 309 15.55 -11.94 23.88
CA SER A 309 15.63 -10.68 24.63
C SER A 309 14.28 -10.28 25.22
N GLU A 310 13.23 -11.09 25.01
CA GLU A 310 11.84 -10.78 25.37
C GLU A 310 11.33 -9.45 24.78
N ASP A 311 11.94 -8.98 23.69
CA ASP A 311 11.51 -7.75 23.03
C ASP A 311 10.21 -8.00 22.27
N ALA A 312 9.29 -7.04 22.35
CA ALA A 312 8.02 -7.08 21.64
C ALA A 312 8.20 -7.30 20.13
N ILE A 313 7.42 -8.23 19.55
CA ILE A 313 7.50 -8.59 18.13
C ILE A 313 6.64 -7.62 17.30
N THR A 314 7.25 -6.59 16.72
CA THR A 314 6.55 -5.48 16.05
C THR A 314 6.40 -5.63 14.54
N ALA A 315 7.10 -6.58 13.93
CA ALA A 315 6.92 -6.95 12.52
C ALA A 315 7.14 -8.45 12.34
N LEU A 316 6.37 -9.08 11.46
CA LEU A 316 6.43 -10.53 11.23
C LEU A 316 6.27 -10.83 9.74
N SER A 317 7.06 -11.78 9.24
CA SER A 317 6.98 -12.27 7.86
C SER A 317 7.33 -13.75 7.79
N VAL A 318 6.44 -14.55 7.21
CA VAL A 318 6.62 -15.99 6.98
C VAL A 318 6.88 -16.26 5.50
N TYR A 319 7.88 -17.08 5.22
CA TYR A 319 8.18 -17.62 3.90
C TYR A 319 8.02 -19.14 3.95
N LEU A 320 7.08 -19.67 3.16
CA LEU A 320 6.88 -21.09 2.97
C LEU A 320 7.62 -21.53 1.72
N THR A 321 8.61 -22.42 1.85
CA THR A 321 9.25 -23.00 0.67
C THR A 321 8.28 -23.89 -0.09
N PRO A 322 8.26 -23.83 -1.44
CA PRO A 322 7.44 -24.71 -2.26
C PRO A 322 7.74 -26.19 -1.96
N LYS A 323 6.69 -27.02 -1.98
CA LYS A 323 6.81 -28.48 -1.78
C LYS A 323 7.66 -29.10 -2.89
N THR A 324 8.96 -29.25 -2.68
CA THR A 324 9.77 -30.22 -3.43
C THR A 324 9.51 -31.61 -2.85
N SER A 325 9.29 -32.59 -3.72
CA SER A 325 8.59 -33.87 -3.51
C SER A 325 8.94 -34.74 -2.31
N ASP A 326 10.03 -34.49 -1.57
CA ASP A 326 10.56 -35.45 -0.58
C ASP A 326 10.92 -34.87 0.80
N SER A 327 10.66 -33.59 1.07
CA SER A 327 10.90 -32.99 2.39
C SER A 327 9.72 -32.08 2.78
N GLY A 328 9.20 -32.24 4.00
CA GLY A 328 7.96 -31.60 4.48
C GLY A 328 7.93 -30.07 4.40
N ASN A 329 6.84 -29.44 4.85
CA ASN A 329 6.71 -27.97 4.82
C ASN A 329 7.75 -27.34 5.77
N TRP A 330 8.61 -26.48 5.24
CA TRP A 330 9.57 -25.70 6.01
C TRP A 330 8.92 -24.38 6.36
N ILE A 331 9.24 -23.86 7.54
CA ILE A 331 8.74 -22.56 7.97
C ILE A 331 9.95 -21.68 8.26
N GLU A 332 10.14 -20.67 7.40
CA GLU A 332 11.14 -19.61 7.59
C GLU A 332 10.40 -18.36 8.06
N ILE A 333 10.77 -17.81 9.20
CA ILE A 333 10.11 -16.62 9.76
C ILE A 333 11.16 -15.56 10.00
N ALA A 334 10.95 -14.39 9.42
CA ALA A 334 11.67 -13.19 9.80
C ALA A 334 10.77 -12.33 10.69
N TYR A 335 11.32 -11.80 11.77
CA TYR A 335 10.61 -10.86 12.62
C TYR A 335 11.50 -9.69 13.04
N GLY A 336 10.85 -8.57 13.33
CA GLY A 336 11.46 -7.36 13.83
C GLY A 336 10.94 -7.04 15.22
N THR A 337 11.78 -6.40 16.04
CA THR A 337 11.46 -6.09 17.44
C THR A 337 11.29 -4.60 17.69
N SER A 338 10.69 -4.27 18.84
CA SER A 338 10.59 -2.90 19.34
C SER A 338 11.94 -2.22 19.58
N SER A 339 13.00 -2.99 19.84
CA SER A 339 14.37 -2.47 20.00
C SER A 339 15.09 -2.17 18.68
N GLY A 340 14.48 -2.49 17.53
CA GLY A 340 15.11 -2.34 16.21
C GLY A 340 15.94 -3.54 15.76
N THR A 341 15.83 -4.67 16.46
CA THR A 341 16.52 -5.91 16.10
C THR A 341 15.70 -6.67 15.06
N VAL A 342 16.37 -7.26 14.07
CA VAL A 342 15.77 -8.13 13.07
C VAL A 342 16.32 -9.54 13.27
N ARG A 343 15.45 -10.55 13.28
CA ARG A 343 15.83 -11.95 13.49
C ARG A 343 15.18 -12.83 12.45
N VAL A 344 15.85 -13.94 12.13
CA VAL A 344 15.32 -15.01 11.29
C VAL A 344 15.34 -16.28 12.11
N ILE A 345 14.22 -16.96 12.20
CA ILE A 345 14.08 -18.30 12.77
C ILE A 345 13.66 -19.28 11.69
N VAL A 346 14.15 -20.51 11.78
CA VAL A 346 13.86 -21.56 10.80
C VAL A 346 13.42 -22.82 11.51
N GLN A 347 12.46 -23.53 10.92
CA GLN A 347 12.06 -24.87 11.36
C GLN A 347 12.32 -25.86 10.25
N HIS A 348 13.24 -26.80 10.51
CA HIS A 348 13.56 -27.88 9.58
C HIS A 348 12.55 -29.04 9.73
N PRO A 349 12.14 -29.70 8.63
CA PRO A 349 11.25 -30.87 8.68
C PRO A 349 11.82 -32.03 9.52
N GLU A 350 13.15 -32.14 9.60
CA GLU A 350 13.83 -33.17 10.41
C GLU A 350 13.80 -32.85 11.92
N THR A 351 13.49 -31.60 12.29
CA THR A 351 13.45 -31.15 13.69
C THR A 351 12.04 -30.81 14.15
N VAL A 352 10.98 -31.36 13.55
CA VAL A 352 9.57 -31.01 13.89
C VAL A 352 9.22 -31.16 15.39
N GLY A 353 9.99 -31.92 16.17
CA GLY A 353 9.86 -32.01 17.64
C GLY A 353 10.64 -30.97 18.47
N SER A 354 11.59 -30.25 17.86
CA SER A 354 12.33 -29.13 18.46
C SER A 354 11.86 -27.86 17.74
N GLY A 355 11.13 -26.97 18.41
CA GLY A 355 10.55 -25.77 17.79
C GLY A 355 11.54 -24.92 16.97
N PRO A 356 11.07 -23.90 16.24
CA PRO A 356 11.91 -23.08 15.38
C PRO A 356 13.17 -22.57 16.09
N GLN A 357 14.30 -22.59 15.39
CA GLN A 357 15.59 -22.18 15.94
C GLN A 357 16.02 -20.83 15.40
N LEU A 358 16.69 -20.04 16.23
CA LEU A 358 17.29 -18.76 15.83
C LEU A 358 18.41 -19.01 14.83
N PHE A 359 18.21 -18.50 13.62
CA PHE A 359 19.15 -18.65 12.51
C PHE A 359 20.11 -17.46 12.43
N GLN A 360 19.58 -16.23 12.44
CA GLN A 360 20.40 -15.02 12.29
C GLN A 360 19.79 -13.85 13.07
N THR A 361 20.65 -12.99 13.61
CA THR A 361 20.28 -11.74 14.28
C THR A 361 20.99 -10.57 13.59
N PHE A 362 20.25 -9.50 13.31
CA PHE A 362 20.73 -8.26 12.72
C PHE A 362 20.34 -7.09 13.63
N SER A 363 21.32 -6.46 14.27
CA SER A 363 21.11 -5.28 15.12
C SER A 363 21.41 -4.00 14.33
N VAL A 364 20.48 -3.58 13.47
CA VAL A 364 20.72 -2.49 12.52
C VAL A 364 19.89 -1.23 12.74
N HIS A 365 18.69 -1.35 13.28
CA HIS A 365 17.83 -0.19 13.52
C HIS A 365 17.98 0.28 14.96
N ARG A 366 17.77 1.58 15.17
CA ARG A 366 17.74 2.21 16.51
C ARG A 366 16.32 2.51 17.00
N SER A 367 15.33 2.22 16.15
CA SER A 367 13.91 2.45 16.36
C SER A 367 13.15 1.15 16.07
N PRO A 368 11.92 0.98 16.59
CA PRO A 368 11.11 -0.22 16.36
C PRO A 368 11.02 -0.58 14.88
N VAL A 369 11.14 -1.87 14.57
CA VAL A 369 10.91 -2.38 13.21
C VAL A 369 9.41 -2.41 12.95
N THR A 370 8.94 -1.68 11.95
CA THR A 370 7.51 -1.54 11.62
C THR A 370 7.09 -2.48 10.50
N LYS A 371 8.01 -2.88 9.62
CA LYS A 371 7.73 -3.83 8.54
C LYS A 371 8.92 -4.73 8.29
N ILE A 372 8.65 -5.97 7.95
CA ILE A 372 9.65 -6.94 7.55
C ILE A 372 9.10 -7.82 6.44
N MET A 373 9.96 -8.20 5.49
CA MET A 373 9.59 -9.02 4.35
C MET A 373 10.73 -9.98 4.04
N LEU A 374 10.47 -11.26 4.22
CA LEU A 374 11.34 -12.35 3.80
C LEU A 374 10.86 -12.89 2.45
N SER A 375 11.77 -12.84 1.48
CA SER A 375 11.57 -13.21 0.08
C SER A 375 12.58 -14.31 -0.32
N GLU A 376 12.43 -14.87 -1.53
CA GLU A 376 13.36 -15.86 -2.10
C GLU A 376 14.79 -15.31 -2.26
N LYS A 377 14.95 -13.99 -2.38
CA LYS A 377 16.25 -13.35 -2.67
C LYS A 377 16.67 -12.34 -1.61
N HIS A 378 15.71 -11.76 -0.90
CA HIS A 378 15.99 -10.64 0.00
C HIS A 378 15.28 -10.78 1.34
N LEU A 379 15.92 -10.27 2.37
CA LEU A 379 15.30 -9.89 3.63
C LEU A 379 15.25 -8.37 3.65
N THR A 380 14.07 -7.79 3.77
CA THR A 380 13.89 -6.34 3.86
C THR A 380 13.27 -5.98 5.20
N SER A 381 13.79 -4.96 5.87
CA SER A 381 13.24 -4.43 7.11
C SER A 381 13.08 -2.92 7.03
N VAL A 382 12.04 -2.39 7.65
CA VAL A 382 11.74 -0.95 7.74
C VAL A 382 11.55 -0.60 9.21
N CYS A 383 12.18 0.48 9.68
CA CYS A 383 11.95 0.98 11.03
C CYS A 383 11.16 2.28 11.06
N ALA A 384 10.63 2.60 12.25
CA ALA A 384 9.81 3.78 12.51
C ALA A 384 10.58 5.11 12.32
N ASP A 385 11.92 5.11 12.30
CA ASP A 385 12.69 6.32 12.02
C ASP A 385 12.69 6.63 10.53
N ASN A 386 11.79 7.52 10.10
CA ASN A 386 11.71 8.04 8.73
C ASN A 386 11.62 6.94 7.65
N ASN A 387 10.97 5.81 7.97
CA ASN A 387 10.91 4.62 7.13
C ASN A 387 12.30 4.20 6.61
N HIS A 388 13.30 4.14 7.49
CA HIS A 388 14.63 3.67 7.14
C HIS A 388 14.59 2.18 6.81
N VAL A 389 15.01 1.85 5.59
CA VAL A 389 15.01 0.51 5.01
C VAL A 389 16.41 -0.08 5.07
N ARG A 390 16.49 -1.33 5.50
CA ARG A 390 17.69 -2.17 5.41
C ARG A 390 17.34 -3.46 4.68
N THR A 391 18.15 -3.78 3.68
CA THR A 391 17.96 -4.99 2.88
C THR A 391 19.22 -5.85 2.88
N TRP A 392 19.05 -7.17 2.95
CA TRP A 392 20.10 -8.18 2.83
C TRP A 392 19.76 -9.16 1.71
N THR A 393 20.78 -9.64 1.01
CA THR A 393 20.66 -10.77 0.10
C THR A 393 20.62 -12.05 0.93
N VAL A 394 19.61 -12.89 0.66
CA VAL A 394 19.42 -14.19 1.31
C VAL A 394 19.92 -15.27 0.36
N THR A 395 20.92 -16.02 0.81
CA THR A 395 21.52 -17.13 0.06
C THR A 395 20.84 -18.43 0.44
N ARG A 396 20.41 -19.18 -0.58
CA ARG A 396 19.74 -20.47 -0.39
C ARG A 396 20.56 -21.63 -0.94
N PHE A 397 20.64 -22.72 -0.19
CA PHE A 397 21.22 -23.99 -0.60
C PHE A 397 20.13 -25.05 -0.60
N ARG A 398 19.86 -25.67 -1.76
CA ARG A 398 18.78 -26.66 -1.95
C ARG A 398 17.41 -26.15 -1.45
N GLY A 399 17.13 -24.85 -1.68
CA GLY A 399 15.88 -24.20 -1.27
C GLY A 399 15.86 -23.66 0.16
N MET A 400 16.86 -23.98 0.99
CA MET A 400 16.94 -23.54 2.40
C MET A 400 17.82 -22.31 2.55
N ILE A 401 17.51 -21.39 3.46
CA ILE A 401 18.47 -20.36 3.84
C ILE A 401 19.78 -21.01 4.35
N SER A 402 20.90 -20.66 3.73
CA SER A 402 22.23 -21.19 4.04
C SER A 402 22.98 -20.29 5.01
N THR A 403 23.74 -20.89 5.91
CA THR A 403 24.68 -20.17 6.80
C THR A 403 26.03 -19.90 6.13
N GLN A 404 26.30 -20.54 4.99
CA GLN A 404 27.58 -20.46 4.29
C GLN A 404 27.36 -20.35 2.78
N PRO A 405 27.53 -19.15 2.20
CA PRO A 405 27.65 -17.86 2.89
C PRO A 405 26.32 -17.47 3.56
N GLY A 406 26.38 -16.83 4.73
CA GLY A 406 25.21 -16.25 5.39
C GLY A 406 24.70 -14.99 4.68
N SER A 407 23.56 -14.46 5.13
CA SER A 407 22.93 -13.29 4.49
C SER A 407 23.87 -12.08 4.44
N THR A 408 23.98 -11.43 3.29
CA THR A 408 24.91 -10.31 3.06
C THR A 408 24.16 -8.98 2.98
N PRO A 409 24.65 -7.90 3.63
CA PRO A 409 24.02 -6.58 3.51
C PRO A 409 24.01 -6.10 2.06
N LEU A 410 22.87 -5.64 1.57
CA LEU A 410 22.69 -5.17 0.20
C LEU A 410 22.54 -3.64 0.13
N SER A 411 21.63 -3.05 0.90
CA SER A 411 21.32 -1.62 0.78
C SER A 411 20.77 -0.98 2.06
N SER A 412 20.78 0.35 2.07
CA SER A 412 20.33 1.20 3.18
C SER A 412 19.84 2.54 2.65
N PHE A 413 18.54 2.80 2.75
CA PHE A 413 17.91 4.01 2.20
C PHE A 413 16.65 4.36 2.97
N LYS A 414 16.02 5.52 2.69
CA LYS A 414 14.78 5.95 3.35
C LYS A 414 13.65 6.11 2.34
N ILE A 415 12.43 5.72 2.73
CA ILE A 415 11.19 6.02 2.01
C ILE A 415 10.51 7.21 2.70
N LEU A 416 11.00 8.40 2.39
CA LEU A 416 10.53 9.64 3.02
C LEU A 416 9.08 9.94 2.62
N ALA A 417 8.26 10.24 3.62
CA ALA A 417 6.91 10.77 3.50
C ALA A 417 6.76 11.88 4.55
N LEU A 418 6.23 13.04 4.17
CA LEU A 418 5.79 14.05 5.11
C LEU A 418 4.44 13.63 5.68
N GLU A 419 4.25 13.88 6.98
CA GLU A 419 2.98 13.60 7.66
C GLU A 419 1.90 14.62 7.22
N ASP A 420 0.67 14.14 7.09
CA ASP A 420 -0.48 15.00 6.84
C ASP A 420 -0.73 15.85 8.11
N ILE A 421 -0.50 17.18 8.04
CA ILE A 421 -0.62 18.12 9.18
C ILE A 421 -2.08 18.18 9.69
N ASP A 422 -3.03 17.92 8.80
CA ASP A 422 -4.46 17.84 9.11
C ASP A 422 -4.88 16.37 9.03
N GLY A 423 -4.92 15.68 10.17
CA GLY A 423 -5.35 14.29 10.25
C GLY A 423 -6.81 14.11 9.80
N HIS A 424 -7.00 13.85 8.51
CA HIS A 424 -8.29 13.49 7.89
C HIS A 424 -8.72 12.10 8.38
N GLY A 425 -9.09 11.97 9.65
CA GLY A 425 -9.63 10.73 10.22
C GLY A 425 -8.73 9.50 10.06
N GLY A 426 -7.43 9.64 10.32
CA GLY A 426 -6.55 8.64 10.94
C GLY A 426 -6.35 7.25 10.31
N CYS A 427 -6.84 6.97 9.11
CA CYS A 427 -6.70 5.64 8.53
C CYS A 427 -5.47 5.52 7.61
N SER A 428 -4.34 5.08 8.16
CA SER A 428 -3.13 4.77 7.39
C SER A 428 -3.26 3.55 6.46
N ALA A 429 -4.40 2.85 6.48
CA ALA A 429 -4.59 1.61 5.71
C ALA A 429 -4.57 1.84 4.19
N GLY A 430 -4.90 3.05 3.73
CA GLY A 430 -4.90 3.40 2.30
C GLY A 430 -3.55 3.85 1.73
N THR A 431 -2.56 4.11 2.58
CA THR A 431 -1.28 4.74 2.19
C THR A 431 -0.07 3.92 2.64
N ASP A 432 -0.24 2.60 2.79
CA ASP A 432 0.86 1.71 3.15
C ASP A 432 1.98 1.79 2.10
N ILE A 433 3.21 1.99 2.51
CA ILE A 433 4.35 2.11 1.60
C ILE A 433 4.80 0.77 0.99
N GLY A 434 4.39 -0.38 1.55
CA GLY A 434 4.86 -1.71 1.16
C GLY A 434 5.95 -2.28 2.09
N PRO A 435 6.75 -3.28 1.68
CA PRO A 435 7.02 -3.67 0.30
C PRO A 435 5.88 -4.49 -0.32
N TYR A 436 5.57 -4.20 -1.57
CA TYR A 436 4.55 -4.87 -2.37
C TYR A 436 5.14 -5.82 -3.40
N GLY A 437 4.41 -6.89 -3.70
CA GLY A 437 4.76 -7.91 -4.68
C GLY A 437 4.99 -9.27 -4.03
N GLU A 438 4.83 -10.31 -4.84
CA GLU A 438 5.04 -11.70 -4.39
C GLU A 438 6.46 -11.93 -3.85
N ARG A 439 6.58 -12.91 -2.95
CA ARG A 439 7.84 -13.20 -2.24
C ARG A 439 8.94 -13.74 -3.16
N ASP A 440 8.58 -14.27 -4.32
CA ASP A 440 9.51 -14.83 -5.31
C ASP A 440 9.87 -13.85 -6.45
N ASP A 441 9.31 -12.62 -6.43
CA ASP A 441 9.54 -11.61 -7.47
C ASP A 441 10.18 -10.31 -6.93
N GLN A 442 10.46 -9.35 -7.81
CA GLN A 442 10.92 -8.01 -7.45
C GLN A 442 9.82 -7.27 -6.69
N GLN A 443 10.12 -6.87 -5.45
CA GLN A 443 9.19 -6.10 -4.63
C GLN A 443 9.47 -4.60 -4.70
N VAL A 444 8.44 -3.79 -4.45
CA VAL A 444 8.50 -2.33 -4.57
C VAL A 444 7.90 -1.62 -3.37
N PHE A 445 8.43 -0.44 -3.06
CA PHE A 445 7.82 0.56 -2.19
C PHE A 445 7.12 1.63 -3.02
N ILE A 446 6.03 2.17 -2.47
CA ILE A 446 5.37 3.37 -2.98
C ILE A 446 5.71 4.53 -2.06
N GLN A 447 6.20 5.62 -2.65
CA GLN A 447 6.66 6.81 -1.94
C GLN A 447 5.78 8.00 -2.33
N ARG A 448 4.93 8.42 -1.39
CA ARG A 448 4.23 9.71 -1.41
C ARG A 448 5.02 10.69 -0.54
N VAL A 449 5.69 11.67 -1.16
CA VAL A 449 6.61 12.57 -0.44
C VAL A 449 5.86 13.64 0.34
N VAL A 450 4.81 14.21 -0.24
CA VAL A 450 4.03 15.32 0.32
C VAL A 450 2.55 14.89 0.35
N PRO A 451 1.78 15.28 1.38
CA PRO A 451 0.32 15.24 1.35
C PRO A 451 -0.26 15.95 0.11
N ASP A 452 -1.51 15.63 -0.26
CA ASP A 452 -2.27 16.31 -1.34
C ASP A 452 -1.57 16.43 -2.70
N THR A 453 -0.64 15.52 -2.98
CA THR A 453 0.11 15.45 -4.23
C THR A 453 -0.65 14.68 -5.31
N ASP A 454 -0.51 15.09 -6.56
CA ASP A 454 -0.91 14.34 -7.75
C ASP A 454 0.13 13.25 -8.13
N LYS A 455 1.19 13.09 -7.34
CA LYS A 455 2.38 12.31 -7.69
C LYS A 455 2.85 11.34 -6.63
N VAL A 456 3.22 10.13 -7.06
CA VAL A 456 3.90 9.11 -6.25
C VAL A 456 5.07 8.48 -7.01
N PHE A 457 6.07 8.01 -6.27
CA PHE A 457 7.24 7.32 -6.83
C PHE A 457 7.23 5.84 -6.46
N VAL A 458 7.56 4.98 -7.41
CA VAL A 458 7.74 3.55 -7.17
C VAL A 458 9.23 3.25 -7.09
N ARG A 459 9.67 2.49 -6.08
CA ARG A 459 11.09 2.20 -5.82
C ARG A 459 11.28 0.73 -5.50
N PHE A 460 12.36 0.11 -5.96
CA PHE A 460 12.64 -1.28 -5.59
C PHE A 460 12.89 -1.41 -4.09
N SER A 461 12.38 -2.47 -3.47
CA SER A 461 12.65 -2.79 -2.07
C SER A 461 14.09 -3.25 -1.85
N SER A 462 14.71 -3.82 -2.89
CA SER A 462 16.05 -4.40 -2.84
C SER A 462 17.15 -3.35 -2.63
N ASN A 463 17.05 -2.22 -3.33
CA ASN A 463 18.11 -1.20 -3.40
C ASN A 463 17.60 0.26 -3.34
N GLY A 464 16.28 0.47 -3.32
CA GLY A 464 15.70 1.80 -3.32
C GLY A 464 15.83 2.55 -4.66
N LYS A 465 16.31 1.94 -5.75
CA LYS A 465 16.34 2.57 -7.09
C LYS A 465 14.91 2.88 -7.52
N ARG A 466 14.69 4.08 -8.06
CA ARG A 466 13.38 4.50 -8.58
C ARG A 466 13.06 3.67 -9.83
N VAL A 467 11.92 2.99 -9.81
CA VAL A 467 11.38 2.24 -10.94
C VAL A 467 10.69 3.20 -11.89
N CYS A 468 9.78 4.00 -11.35
CA CYS A 468 8.98 4.94 -12.10
C CYS A 468 8.38 6.05 -11.23
N GLU A 469 7.85 7.06 -11.90
CA GLU A 469 7.03 8.15 -11.38
C GLU A 469 5.63 8.02 -11.97
N VAL A 470 4.63 8.12 -11.10
CA VAL A 470 3.22 8.11 -11.46
C VAL A 470 2.63 9.46 -11.11
N ARG A 471 1.92 10.05 -12.07
CA ARG A 471 1.23 11.32 -11.91
C ARG A 471 -0.23 11.16 -12.34
N SER A 472 -1.15 11.64 -11.50
CA SER A 472 -2.57 11.65 -11.81
C SER A 472 -2.86 12.27 -13.18
N VAL A 473 -3.65 11.59 -14.01
CA VAL A 473 -3.94 12.04 -15.39
C VAL A 473 -4.81 13.31 -15.44
N ASP A 474 -5.62 13.54 -14.42
CA ASP A 474 -6.54 14.67 -14.26
C ASP A 474 -6.05 15.67 -13.19
N SER A 475 -4.80 15.53 -12.73
CA SER A 475 -4.16 16.35 -11.69
C SER A 475 -4.85 16.31 -10.32
N THR A 476 -5.74 15.36 -10.04
CA THR A 476 -6.31 15.20 -8.70
C THR A 476 -5.32 14.63 -7.70
N SER A 477 -5.50 14.96 -6.41
CA SER A 477 -4.64 14.45 -5.35
C SER A 477 -4.84 12.96 -5.12
N ILE A 478 -3.72 12.23 -4.98
CA ILE A 478 -3.69 10.78 -4.71
C ILE A 478 -3.87 10.56 -3.19
N THR A 479 -5.02 10.01 -2.83
CA THR A 479 -5.46 9.84 -1.44
C THR A 479 -5.22 8.43 -0.93
N ALA A 480 -5.21 7.43 -1.82
CA ALA A 480 -4.91 6.03 -1.48
C ALA A 480 -4.16 5.34 -2.62
N PHE A 481 -3.41 4.29 -2.32
CA PHE A 481 -2.75 3.47 -3.34
C PHE A 481 -2.52 2.03 -2.88
N VAL A 482 -2.53 1.11 -3.85
CA VAL A 482 -2.15 -0.28 -3.61
C VAL A 482 -1.52 -0.86 -4.86
N VAL A 483 -0.47 -1.67 -4.69
CA VAL A 483 0.06 -2.50 -5.76
C VAL A 483 -0.57 -3.88 -5.64
N HIS A 484 -1.20 -4.33 -6.71
CA HIS A 484 -1.92 -5.61 -6.71
C HIS A 484 -1.65 -6.40 -8.00
N GLU A 485 -1.49 -7.71 -7.84
CA GLU A 485 -1.27 -8.63 -8.94
C GLU A 485 -2.58 -9.29 -9.35
N CYS A 486 -2.96 -9.07 -10.61
CA CYS A 486 -4.09 -9.73 -11.24
C CYS A 486 -3.60 -10.95 -12.01
N GLU A 487 -4.37 -12.03 -11.92
CA GLU A 487 -4.07 -13.27 -12.62
C GLU A 487 -4.18 -13.07 -14.14
N GLY A 488 -3.33 -13.78 -14.89
CA GLY A 488 -3.45 -13.84 -16.35
C GLY A 488 -4.73 -14.57 -16.79
N SER A 489 -5.17 -14.31 -18.03
CA SER A 489 -6.21 -15.12 -18.65
C SER A 489 -5.81 -16.61 -18.71
N SER A 490 -6.78 -17.51 -18.80
CA SER A 490 -6.53 -18.95 -18.99
C SER A 490 -5.92 -19.28 -20.37
N ARG A 491 -5.73 -18.28 -21.23
CA ARG A 491 -5.09 -18.43 -22.53
C ARG A 491 -3.60 -18.69 -22.36
N ILE A 492 -3.09 -19.61 -23.17
CA ILE A 492 -1.69 -20.02 -23.13
C ILE A 492 -0.78 -18.78 -23.33
N GLY A 493 0.13 -18.56 -22.38
CA GLY A 493 1.08 -17.44 -22.41
C GLY A 493 0.64 -16.15 -21.72
N SER A 494 -0.56 -16.07 -21.14
CA SER A 494 -0.96 -14.89 -20.36
C SER A 494 -0.24 -14.85 -19.02
N ARG A 495 0.67 -13.89 -18.83
CA ARG A 495 1.34 -13.66 -17.55
C ARG A 495 0.45 -12.87 -16.60
N PRO A 496 0.56 -13.09 -15.27
CA PRO A 496 0.00 -12.18 -14.28
C PRO A 496 0.48 -10.75 -14.54
N ARG A 497 -0.38 -9.77 -14.26
CA ARG A 497 -0.05 -8.35 -14.38
C ARG A 497 -0.12 -7.67 -13.04
N ARG A 498 0.91 -6.91 -12.73
CA ARG A 498 1.00 -6.08 -11.53
C ARG A 498 0.55 -4.67 -11.88
N TYR A 499 -0.48 -4.21 -11.18
CA TYR A 499 -0.98 -2.86 -11.32
C TYR A 499 -0.70 -2.06 -10.05
N LEU A 500 -0.39 -0.78 -10.23
CA LEU A 500 -0.59 0.21 -9.17
C LEU A 500 -1.97 0.81 -9.37
N PHE A 501 -2.84 0.68 -8.37
CA PHE A 501 -4.09 1.41 -8.28
C PHE A 501 -3.85 2.64 -7.43
N THR A 502 -4.28 3.80 -7.92
CA THR A 502 -4.27 5.08 -7.19
C THR A 502 -5.71 5.56 -7.07
N GLY A 503 -6.15 5.80 -5.84
CA GLY A 503 -7.43 6.43 -5.51
C GLY A 503 -7.24 7.92 -5.30
N HIS A 504 -8.27 8.69 -5.64
CA HIS A 504 -8.17 10.14 -5.74
C HIS A 504 -9.21 10.88 -4.90
N SER A 505 -8.95 12.15 -4.64
CA SER A 505 -9.86 13.06 -3.91
C SER A 505 -11.20 13.27 -4.60
N ASN A 506 -11.24 13.21 -5.94
CA ASN A 506 -12.49 13.27 -6.70
C ASN A 506 -13.30 11.95 -6.68
N GLY A 507 -12.80 10.91 -6.02
CA GLY A 507 -13.44 9.60 -5.95
C GLY A 507 -13.13 8.65 -7.11
N SER A 508 -12.25 9.03 -8.03
CA SER A 508 -11.83 8.17 -9.14
C SER A 508 -10.74 7.18 -8.73
N ILE A 509 -10.60 6.11 -9.51
CA ILE A 509 -9.44 5.20 -9.43
C ILE A 509 -8.71 5.20 -10.78
N GLN A 510 -7.40 5.40 -10.72
CA GLN A 510 -6.51 5.33 -11.87
C GLN A 510 -5.58 4.13 -11.74
N MET A 511 -5.25 3.51 -12.87
CA MET A 511 -4.53 2.24 -12.93
C MET A 511 -3.27 2.34 -13.79
N TRP A 512 -2.16 1.82 -13.28
CA TRP A 512 -0.84 1.92 -13.89
C TRP A 512 -0.19 0.54 -14.03
N ASP A 513 0.33 0.20 -15.20
CA ASP A 513 0.99 -1.09 -15.46
C ASP A 513 2.42 -1.08 -14.91
N LEU A 514 2.61 -1.68 -13.74
CA LEU A 514 3.91 -1.81 -13.10
C LEU A 514 4.73 -2.96 -13.66
N THR A 515 4.12 -4.00 -14.21
CA THR A 515 4.86 -5.11 -14.85
C THR A 515 5.77 -4.57 -15.94
N THR A 516 5.22 -3.76 -16.85
CA THR A 516 5.99 -3.15 -17.94
C THR A 516 7.08 -2.20 -17.42
N ALA A 517 6.77 -1.41 -16.38
CA ALA A 517 7.74 -0.50 -15.78
C ALA A 517 8.93 -1.23 -15.15
N ILE A 518 8.68 -2.31 -14.41
CA ILE A 518 9.72 -3.13 -13.76
C ILE A 518 10.60 -3.84 -14.79
N GLU A 519 10.00 -4.44 -15.82
CA GLU A 519 10.74 -5.10 -16.90
C GLU A 519 11.65 -4.14 -17.69
N ASN A 520 11.20 -2.90 -17.89
CA ASN A 520 11.96 -1.90 -18.63
C ASN A 520 13.21 -1.44 -17.89
N VAL A 521 13.15 -1.30 -16.56
CA VAL A 521 14.33 -0.92 -15.76
C VAL A 521 15.44 -1.98 -15.87
N GLY A 522 15.07 -3.26 -15.99
CA GLY A 522 16.04 -4.34 -16.20
C GLY A 522 16.74 -4.32 -17.57
N LYS A 523 16.15 -3.69 -18.59
CA LYS A 523 16.71 -3.59 -19.96
C LYS A 523 17.62 -2.38 -20.17
N VAL A 524 17.36 -1.28 -19.45
CA VAL A 524 18.16 -0.04 -19.55
C VAL A 524 19.58 -0.23 -18.99
N ASP A 525 19.78 -1.15 -18.04
CA ASP A 525 21.11 -1.47 -17.51
C ASP A 525 21.97 -2.29 -18.53
N THR A 526 21.42 -2.75 -19.65
CA THR A 526 22.14 -3.49 -20.71
C THR A 526 22.27 -2.77 -22.06
N THR A 527 21.49 -1.71 -22.31
CA THR A 527 21.58 -0.92 -23.54
C THR A 527 21.35 0.56 -23.25
N GLY A 528 22.30 1.40 -23.65
CA GLY A 528 22.27 2.83 -23.39
C GLY A 528 21.00 3.52 -23.92
N GLY A 529 20.23 4.08 -23.00
CA GLY A 529 19.35 5.25 -23.16
C GLY A 529 18.46 5.33 -24.40
N GLN A 530 17.23 4.84 -24.29
CA GLN A 530 16.09 5.42 -25.00
C GLN A 530 14.92 5.59 -24.01
N CYS A 531 14.55 6.85 -23.75
CA CYS A 531 13.33 7.22 -23.04
C CYS A 531 12.16 7.06 -24.02
N LEU A 532 11.22 6.16 -23.72
CA LEU A 532 9.99 6.02 -24.48
C LEU A 532 9.00 7.11 -24.02
N GLN A 533 8.72 8.07 -24.90
CA GLN A 533 7.57 8.97 -24.76
C GLN A 533 6.29 8.13 -24.85
N VAL A 534 5.49 8.13 -23.78
CA VAL A 534 4.15 7.55 -23.78
C VAL A 534 3.17 8.66 -24.15
N LEU A 535 2.57 8.55 -25.33
CA LEU A 535 1.46 9.39 -25.77
C LEU A 535 0.22 9.05 -24.93
N CYS A 536 -0.03 9.83 -23.88
CA CYS A 536 -1.35 9.87 -23.24
C CYS A 536 -2.30 10.60 -24.22
N PHE A 537 -3.17 9.86 -24.92
CA PHE A 537 -4.24 10.46 -25.72
C PHE A 537 -5.20 11.19 -24.78
N ASN A 538 -5.43 12.49 -25.04
CA ASN A 538 -6.44 13.29 -24.33
C ASN A 538 -7.79 12.56 -24.39
N PHE A 539 -8.32 12.20 -23.22
CA PHE A 539 -9.70 11.77 -23.03
C PHE A 539 -10.51 12.91 -22.44
#